data_AF-A0A918FQE4-F1
#
_entry.id   AF-A0A918FQE4-F1
#
_cell.length_a   1.000
_cell.length_b   1.000
_cell.length_c   1.000
_cell.angle_alpha   90.00
_cell.angle_beta   90.00
_cell.angle_gamma   90.00
#
_symmetry.space_group_name_H-M   'P 1'
#
loop_
_entity.id
_entity.type
_entity.pdbx_description
1 polymer ?
#
loop_
_entity_poly.entity_id
_entity_poly.type
_entity_poly.pdbx_seq_one_letter_code
_entity_poly.pdbx_strand_id
1 'polypeptide(L)' 'MTDTCPNCLTRGIKPRAERRDPHQTRSAYRCPHCGHAWITSRIPDAYRPTA' A
#
# COMPACT_ATOMS: atom_id res chain seq x y z
N MET A 1 6.34 -4.81 -1.52
CA MET A 1 6.52 -3.37 -1.30
C MET A 1 6.36 -3.07 0.19
N THR A 2 7.12 -2.15 0.78
CA THR A 2 6.92 -1.69 2.17
C THR A 2 6.32 -0.29 2.20
N ASP A 3 5.61 0.02 3.28
CA ASP A 3 4.94 1.32 3.46
C ASP A 3 5.24 1.93 4.84
N THR A 4 4.85 3.19 5.04
CA THR A 4 5.03 3.91 6.30
C THR A 4 3.68 4.13 6.96
N CYS A 5 3.57 3.83 8.25
CA CYS A 5 2.32 4.02 8.98
C CYS A 5 1.95 5.52 9.01
N PRO A 6 0.72 5.89 8.56
CA PRO A 6 0.30 7.28 8.57
C PRO A 6 0.05 7.83 9.98
N ASN A 7 -0.12 6.96 10.98
CA ASN A 7 -0.42 7.36 12.36
C ASN A 7 0.83 7.59 13.21
N CYS A 8 1.74 6.61 13.27
CA CYS A 8 2.93 6.69 14.13
C CYS A 8 4.26 6.78 13.37
N LEU A 9 4.20 6.96 12.05
CA LEU A 9 5.35 7.13 11.15
C LEU A 9 6.38 5.98 11.17
N THR A 10 6.01 4.83 11.74
CA THR A 10 6.83 3.61 11.66
C THR A 10 6.97 3.19 10.19
N ARG A 11 8.22 3.06 9.74
CA ARG A 11 8.57 2.76 8.34
C ARG A 11 8.77 1.26 8.13
N GLY A 12 8.84 0.84 6.87
CA GLY A 12 9.24 -0.52 6.50
C GLY A 12 8.16 -1.59 6.73
N ILE A 13 6.89 -1.19 6.82
CA ILE A 13 5.79 -2.09 7.16
C ILE A 13 5.44 -2.91 5.92
N LYS A 14 5.51 -4.25 6.06
CA LYS A 14 5.12 -5.18 5.01
C LYS A 14 3.59 -5.34 4.98
N PRO A 15 2.97 -5.50 3.80
CA PRO A 15 1.56 -5.79 3.69
C PRO A 15 1.26 -7.16 4.32
N ARG A 16 0.12 -7.27 4.99
CA ARG A 16 -0.39 -8.56 5.51
C ARG A 16 -1.09 -9.36 4.42
N ALA A 17 -1.71 -8.67 3.48
CA ALA A 17 -2.36 -9.26 2.34
C ALA A 17 -2.15 -8.36 1.13
N GLU A 18 -1.98 -8.97 -0.03
CA GLU A 18 -1.86 -8.27 -1.30
C GLU A 18 -2.77 -8.97 -2.30
N ARG A 19 -3.57 -8.19 -3.01
CA ARG A 19 -4.38 -8.65 -4.13
C ARG A 19 -3.92 -7.92 -5.38
N ARG A 20 -3.64 -8.68 -6.43
CA ARG A 20 -3.26 -8.16 -7.73
C ARG A 20 -4.38 -8.44 -8.71
N ASP A 21 -4.87 -7.38 -9.32
CA ASP A 21 -5.81 -7.41 -10.43
C ASP A 21 -5.09 -6.78 -11.66
N PRO A 22 -5.54 -7.05 -12.90
CA PRO A 22 -4.85 -6.56 -14.11
C PRO A 22 -4.65 -5.04 -14.16
N HIS A 23 -5.54 -4.29 -13.49
CA HIS A 23 -5.54 -2.83 -13.49
C HIS A 23 -4.97 -2.21 -12.22
N GLN A 24 -4.79 -2.97 -11.14
CA GLN A 24 -4.33 -2.42 -9.86
C GLN A 24 -3.76 -3.48 -8.91
N THR A 25 -2.85 -3.04 -8.05
CA THR A 25 -2.41 -3.80 -6.88
C THR A 25 -3.00 -3.15 -5.63
N ARG A 26 -3.76 -3.92 -4.84
CA ARG A 26 -4.25 -3.52 -3.52
C ARG A 26 -3.42 -4.20 -2.44
N SER A 27 -2.88 -3.41 -1.52
CA SER A 27 -2.05 -3.90 -0.43
C SER A 27 -2.66 -3.47 0.90
N ALA A 28 -2.94 -4.43 1.78
CA ALA A 28 -3.48 -4.19 3.11
C ALA A 28 -2.37 -4.26 4.15
N TYR A 29 -2.31 -3.25 5.02
CA TYR A 29 -1.27 -3.07 6.03
C TYR A 29 -1.87 -3.03 7.43
N ARG A 30 -1.08 -3.46 8.41
CA ARG A 30 -1.34 -3.21 9.83
C ARG A 30 -0.03 -2.86 10.51
N CYS A 31 0.00 -1.74 11.20
CA CYS A 31 1.19 -1.30 11.92
C CYS A 31 1.43 -2.24 13.12
N PRO A 32 2.62 -2.85 13.26
CA PRO A 32 2.94 -3.66 14.42
C PRO A 32 3.13 -2.82 15.69
N HIS A 33 3.38 -1.50 15.55
CA HIS A 33 3.63 -0.60 16.67
C HIS A 33 2.35 -0.01 17.27
N CYS A 34 1.53 0.68 16.45
CA CYS A 34 0.31 1.32 16.93
C CYS A 34 -0.99 0.57 16.59
N GLY A 35 -0.91 -0.55 15.88
CA GLY A 35 -2.08 -1.35 15.49
C GLY A 35 -2.94 -0.78 14.36
N HIS A 36 -2.68 0.46 13.91
CA HIS A 36 -3.42 1.13 12.83
C HIS A 36 -3.42 0.28 11.55
N ALA A 37 -4.57 0.19 10.88
CA ALA A 37 -4.75 -0.59 9.67
C ALA A 37 -5.16 0.31 8.50
N TRP A 38 -4.60 0.08 7.32
CA TRP A 38 -4.90 0.86 6.11
C TRP A 38 -4.71 0.02 4.85
N ILE A 39 -5.22 0.53 3.73
CA ILE A 39 -5.14 -0.12 2.42
C ILE A 39 -4.58 0.89 1.43
N THR A 40 -3.62 0.47 0.61
CA THR A 40 -3.14 1.27 -0.53
C THR A 40 -3.54 0.59 -1.84
N SER A 41 -3.80 1.40 -2.86
CA SER A 41 -4.05 0.94 -4.23
C SER A 41 -3.03 1.58 -5.15
N ARG A 42 -2.30 0.77 -5.91
CA ARG A 42 -1.43 1.22 -6.99
C ARG A 42 -2.04 0.84 -8.32
N ILE A 43 -2.29 1.85 -9.14
CA ILE A 43 -2.79 1.69 -10.52
C ILE A 43 -1.56 1.83 -11.44
N PRO A 44 -1.01 0.76 -12.01
CA PRO A 44 0.15 0.84 -12.90
C PRO A 44 -0.10 1.69 -14.15
N ASP A 45 -1.34 1.74 -14.65
CA ASP A 45 -1.70 2.50 -15.86
C ASP A 45 -1.91 4.01 -15.61
N ALA A 46 -1.83 4.48 -14.36
CA ALA A 46 -2.02 5.90 -14.04
C ALA A 46 -0.90 6.81 -14.58
N TYR A 47 0.19 6.24 -15.12
CA TYR A 47 1.29 6.97 -15.74
C TYR A 47 1.41 6.62 -17.23
N ARG A 48 0.33 6.78 -17.99
CA ARG A 48 0.44 7.04 -19.43
C ARG A 48 0.55 8.54 -19.62
N PRO A 49 1.73 9.11 -19.96
CA PRO A 49 1.77 10.48 -20.44
C PRO A 49 0.86 10.54 -21.67
N THR A 50 -0.13 11.41 -21.63
CA THR A 50 -0.87 11.79 -22.84
C THR A 50 0.14 12.34 -23.83
N ALA A 51 0.31 11.64 -24.96
CA ALA A 51 1.15 12.07 -26.08
C ALA A 51 0.56 13.29 -26.78
#